data_AF-A0A6J8AIT9-F1
#
_entry.id   AF-A0A6J8AIT9-F1
#
_cell.length_a   1.000
_cell.length_b   1.000
_cell.length_c   1.000
_cell.angle_alpha   90.00
_cell.angle_beta   90.00
_cell.angle_gamma   90.00
#
_symmetry.space_group_name_H-M   'P 1'
#
loop_
_entity.id
_entity.type
_entity.pdbx_description
1 polymer ?
#
loop_
_entity_poly.entity_id
_entity_poly.type
_entity_poly.pdbx_seq_one_letter_code
_entity_poly.pdbx_strand_id
1 'polypeptide(L)'
;MGINLWNYLKDNRVKCVSSKSSKSLFAYGSEEPLKVAGIFAATVQCNNRTLNDIEFVVIEGKGQALLICNTAEQLGVLQLVHNVSESGTIKDKYPECFTGVGKLKSFQLQIPIDPDVEPVIQPMRRVPFNLRDKLAKNQWVSPVVFVPKRAGDDIRLCVDMCQANTDVKRVRHPISTIDELLQEMN
;
A
#
# COMPACT_ATOMS: atom_id res chain seq x y z
N MET A 1 -31.38 30.94 -7.94
CA MET A 1 -31.66 30.15 -6.72
C MET A 1 -30.95 30.68 -5.47
N GLY A 2 -29.78 31.34 -5.54
CA GLY A 2 -29.06 31.81 -4.33
C GLY A 2 -29.76 32.87 -3.46
N ILE A 3 -30.48 33.83 -4.07
CA ILE A 3 -31.19 34.89 -3.32
C ILE A 3 -32.31 34.31 -2.43
N ASN A 4 -33.01 33.28 -2.90
CA ASN A 4 -34.10 32.65 -2.14
C ASN A 4 -33.58 31.89 -0.91
N LEU A 5 -32.41 31.25 -1.00
CA LEU A 5 -31.84 30.52 0.13
C LEU A 5 -31.36 31.49 1.22
N TRP A 6 -30.70 32.59 0.86
CA TRP A 6 -30.23 33.57 1.84
C TRP A 6 -31.38 34.29 2.55
N ASN A 7 -32.42 34.67 1.80
CA ASN A 7 -33.62 35.26 2.40
C ASN A 7 -34.33 34.26 3.31
N TYR A 8 -34.45 32.99 2.89
CA TYR A 8 -34.98 31.91 3.74
C TYR A 8 -34.16 31.73 5.03
N LEU A 9 -32.83 31.77 4.96
CA LEU A 9 -31.96 31.64 6.15
C LEU A 9 -32.10 32.86 7.09
N LYS A 10 -32.28 34.06 6.53
CA LYS A 10 -32.59 35.27 7.31
C LYS A 10 -33.94 35.18 8.01
N ASP A 11 -34.97 34.72 7.31
CA ASP A 11 -36.32 34.53 7.87
C ASP A 11 -36.31 33.52 9.02
N ASN A 12 -35.45 32.50 8.93
CA ASN A 12 -35.23 31.50 9.99
C ASN A 12 -34.27 31.97 11.11
N ARG A 13 -33.87 33.25 11.13
CA ARG A 13 -33.03 33.86 12.18
C ARG A 13 -31.72 33.10 12.45
N VAL A 14 -31.08 32.60 11.40
CA VAL A 14 -29.79 31.91 11.52
C VAL A 14 -28.76 32.84 12.14
N LYS A 15 -28.15 32.41 13.25
CA LYS A 15 -27.02 33.10 13.87
C LYS A 15 -25.80 32.87 13.00
N CYS A 16 -25.28 33.93 12.40
CA CYS A 16 -24.04 33.89 11.64
C CYS A 16 -23.21 35.15 11.89
N VAL A 17 -21.89 34.99 11.82
CA VAL A 17 -20.93 36.10 11.86
C VAL A 17 -20.36 36.24 10.47
N SER A 18 -20.58 37.36 9.80
CA SER A 18 -20.08 37.60 8.44
C SER A 18 -18.93 38.58 8.41
N SER A 19 -17.99 38.37 7.49
CA SER A 19 -16.82 39.22 7.29
C SER A 19 -16.48 39.32 5.79
N LYS A 20 -15.76 40.38 5.42
CA LYS A 20 -15.21 40.50 4.06
C LYS A 20 -14.08 39.50 3.88
N SER A 21 -14.12 38.75 2.78
CA SER A 21 -13.09 37.77 2.45
C SER A 21 -11.90 38.40 1.74
N SER A 22 -10.69 37.96 2.09
CA SER A 22 -9.46 38.16 1.30
C SER A 22 -9.00 36.90 0.56
N LYS A 23 -9.76 35.80 0.63
CA LYS A 23 -9.40 34.50 0.04
C LYS A 23 -9.73 34.46 -1.45
N SER A 24 -8.75 34.08 -2.28
CA SER A 24 -8.92 33.78 -3.71
C SER A 24 -9.16 32.29 -3.91
N LEU A 25 -10.34 31.91 -4.43
CA LEU A 25 -10.68 30.53 -4.78
C LEU A 25 -10.56 30.32 -6.29
N PHE A 26 -10.01 29.19 -6.71
CA PHE A 26 -9.88 28.84 -8.13
C PHE A 26 -10.69 27.58 -8.41
N ALA A 27 -11.39 27.57 -9.54
CA ALA A 27 -12.01 26.35 -10.03
C ALA A 27 -10.94 25.39 -10.58
N TYR A 28 -11.24 24.09 -10.59
CA TYR A 28 -10.32 23.09 -11.13
C TYR A 28 -9.97 23.39 -12.59
N GLY A 29 -8.69 23.64 -12.89
CA GLY A 29 -8.19 23.96 -14.22
C GLY A 29 -8.42 25.42 -14.67
N SER A 30 -8.87 26.31 -13.80
CA SER A 30 -9.05 27.74 -14.11
C SER A 30 -7.89 28.58 -13.54
N GLU A 31 -7.33 29.46 -14.36
CA GLU A 31 -6.37 30.49 -13.93
C GLU A 31 -7.07 31.73 -13.35
N GLU A 32 -8.36 31.93 -13.67
CA GLU A 32 -9.14 33.04 -13.15
C GLU A 32 -9.78 32.69 -11.79
N PRO A 33 -9.70 33.58 -10.77
CA PRO A 33 -10.30 33.36 -9.47
C PRO A 33 -11.83 33.59 -9.48
N LEU A 34 -12.54 32.79 -8.69
CA LEU A 34 -13.97 32.97 -8.44
C LEU A 34 -14.22 34.28 -7.69
N LYS A 35 -15.25 35.02 -8.11
CA LYS A 35 -15.69 36.25 -7.41
C LYS A 35 -16.31 35.88 -6.07
N VAL A 36 -15.65 36.24 -4.98
CA VAL A 36 -16.12 35.95 -3.61
C VAL A 36 -16.90 37.15 -3.09
N ALA A 37 -18.17 36.93 -2.73
CA ALA A 37 -19.04 37.94 -2.11
C ALA A 37 -18.65 38.20 -0.64
N GLY A 38 -18.19 37.17 0.06
CA GLY A 38 -17.80 37.25 1.46
C GLY A 38 -17.67 35.89 2.12
N ILE A 39 -17.40 35.92 3.42
CA ILE A 39 -17.34 34.73 4.28
C ILE A 39 -18.33 34.91 5.42
N PHE A 40 -18.93 33.81 5.86
CA PHE A 40 -19.65 33.80 7.13
C PHE A 40 -19.39 32.51 7.90
N ALA A 41 -19.36 32.62 9.23
CA ALA A 41 -19.34 31.48 10.13
C ALA A 41 -20.76 31.17 10.61
N ALA A 42 -21.15 29.89 10.60
CA ALA A 42 -22.45 29.45 11.10
C ALA A 42 -22.37 28.05 11.75
N THR A 43 -23.30 27.77 12.65
CA THR A 43 -23.53 26.43 13.18
C THR A 43 -24.27 25.58 12.15
N VAL A 44 -23.73 24.39 11.86
CA VAL A 44 -24.29 23.42 10.93
C VAL A 44 -24.69 22.18 11.71
N GLN A 45 -25.93 21.75 11.52
CA GLN A 45 -26.43 20.50 12.09
C GLN A 45 -26.86 19.57 10.96
N CYS A 46 -26.36 18.34 11.01
CA CYS A 46 -26.81 17.25 10.14
C CYS A 46 -27.03 16.02 11.01
N ASN A 47 -28.22 15.42 10.92
CA ASN A 47 -28.65 14.32 11.79
C ASN A 47 -28.48 14.70 13.27
N ASN A 48 -27.76 13.87 14.04
CA ASN A 48 -27.48 14.07 15.47
C ASN A 48 -26.12 14.76 15.74
N ARG A 49 -25.46 15.30 14.71
CA ARG A 49 -24.16 15.98 14.86
C ARG A 49 -24.30 17.46 14.57
N THR A 50 -23.77 18.28 15.48
CA THR A 50 -23.77 19.73 15.38
C THR A 50 -22.34 20.23 15.44
N LEU A 51 -21.95 21.01 14.44
CA LEU A 51 -20.65 21.67 14.39
C LEU A 51 -20.87 23.18 14.44
N ASN A 52 -20.16 23.84 15.35
CA ASN A 52 -20.25 25.28 15.55
C ASN A 52 -19.17 26.00 14.73
N ASP A 53 -19.46 27.26 14.38
CA ASP A 53 -18.49 28.18 13.77
C ASP A 53 -17.81 27.66 12.49
N ILE A 54 -18.55 26.94 11.65
CA ILE A 54 -18.05 26.51 10.33
C ILE A 54 -18.02 27.70 9.39
N GLU A 55 -16.87 27.91 8.77
CA GLU A 55 -16.65 28.94 7.76
C GLU A 55 -17.23 28.53 6.40
N PHE A 56 -18.13 29.35 5.86
CA PHE A 56 -18.66 29.26 4.52
C PHE A 56 -18.12 30.41 3.66
N VAL A 57 -17.63 30.06 2.47
CA VAL A 57 -17.26 31.05 1.45
C VAL A 57 -18.42 31.20 0.47
N VAL A 58 -18.89 32.43 0.28
CA VAL A 58 -19.99 32.74 -0.63
C VAL A 58 -19.42 33.32 -1.91
N ILE A 59 -19.74 32.69 -3.05
CA ILE A 59 -19.33 33.15 -4.38
C ILE A 59 -20.47 33.88 -5.09
N GLU A 60 -20.13 34.93 -5.83
CA GLU A 60 -21.03 35.64 -6.73
C GLU A 60 -21.18 34.84 -8.02
N GLY A 61 -22.19 33.96 -8.05
CA GLY A 61 -22.44 33.12 -9.22
C GLY A 61 -23.55 32.10 -9.01
N LYS A 62 -23.76 31.25 -10.00
CA LYS A 62 -24.62 30.06 -9.90
C LYS A 62 -23.71 28.84 -9.74
N GLY A 63 -23.96 28.05 -8.70
CA GLY A 63 -23.22 26.82 -8.43
C GLY A 63 -23.91 25.99 -7.35
N GLN A 64 -23.51 24.73 -7.24
CA GLN A 64 -23.97 23.85 -6.17
C GLN A 64 -23.16 24.13 -4.90
N ALA A 65 -23.83 24.07 -3.74
CA ALA A 65 -23.13 24.18 -2.46
C ALA A 65 -22.22 22.95 -2.28
N LEU A 66 -20.94 23.19 -2.02
CA LEU A 66 -19.95 22.15 -1.80
C LEU A 66 -19.62 22.07 -0.31
N LEU A 67 -19.45 20.85 0.17
CA LEU A 67 -19.02 20.55 1.54
C LEU A 67 -17.61 19.97 1.49
N ILE A 68 -16.70 20.56 2.26
CA ILE A 68 -15.31 20.08 2.35
C ILE A 68 -15.28 18.72 3.06
N CYS A 69 -14.38 17.83 2.61
CA CYS A 69 -14.22 16.46 3.12
C CYS A 69 -14.14 16.39 4.65
N ASN A 70 -13.28 17.21 5.28
CA ASN A 70 -13.13 17.26 6.73
C ASN A 70 -14.46 17.60 7.45
N THR A 71 -15.21 18.59 6.94
CA THR A 71 -16.51 18.94 7.51
C THR A 71 -17.55 17.84 7.28
N ALA A 72 -17.53 17.18 6.12
CA ALA A 72 -18.41 16.06 5.81
C ALA A 72 -18.17 14.84 6.71
N GLU A 73 -16.90 14.54 7.03
CA GLU A 73 -16.51 13.49 7.97
C GLU A 73 -16.97 13.79 9.39
N GLN A 74 -16.75 15.02 9.86
CA GLN A 74 -17.17 15.45 11.19
C GLN A 74 -18.70 15.44 11.33
N LEU A 75 -19.44 15.90 10.31
CA LEU A 75 -20.91 15.81 10.27
C LEU A 75 -21.43 14.38 10.10
N GLY A 76 -20.56 13.41 9.76
CA GLY A 76 -20.95 12.02 9.55
C GLY A 76 -21.74 11.80 8.26
N VAL A 77 -21.67 12.75 7.33
CA VAL A 77 -22.23 12.62 5.98
C VAL A 77 -21.30 11.75 5.11
N LEU A 78 -19.99 11.80 5.39
CA LEU A 78 -18.97 10.98 4.75
C LEU A 78 -18.30 10.09 5.80
N GLN A 79 -18.20 8.80 5.52
CA GLN A 79 -17.44 7.85 6.35
C GLN A 79 -16.36 7.20 5.49
N LEU A 80 -15.10 7.60 5.68
CA LEU A 80 -13.96 6.96 5.04
C LEU A 80 -13.55 5.71 5.86
N VAL A 81 -13.87 4.53 5.35
CA VAL A 81 -13.50 3.26 5.97
C VAL A 81 -12.12 2.85 5.44
N HIS A 82 -11.08 3.07 6.24
CA HIS A 82 -9.71 2.65 5.90
C HIS A 82 -9.39 1.22 6.32
N ASN A 83 -10.16 0.65 7.24
CA ASN A 83 -9.98 -0.73 7.71
C ASN A 83 -11.34 -1.36 7.97
N VAL A 84 -11.57 -2.51 7.33
CA VAL A 84 -12.63 -3.43 7.71
C VAL A 84 -12.09 -4.23 8.90
N SER A 85 -12.60 -3.94 10.09
CA SER A 85 -12.32 -4.75 11.27
C SER A 85 -13.03 -6.09 11.11
N GLU A 86 -12.35 -7.09 10.53
CA GLU A 86 -12.90 -8.44 10.41
C GLU A 86 -13.06 -9.07 11.81
N SER A 87 -14.29 -9.36 12.19
CA SER A 87 -14.61 -10.19 13.35
C SER A 87 -14.23 -11.65 13.06
N GLY A 88 -13.07 -12.07 13.59
CA GLY A 88 -12.52 -13.42 13.52
C GLY A 88 -11.36 -13.52 12.52
N THR A 89 -10.14 -13.30 13.00
CA THR A 89 -8.95 -13.25 12.15
C THR A 89 -8.77 -14.59 11.43
N ILE A 90 -8.58 -14.59 10.10
CA ILE A 90 -8.20 -15.78 9.32
C ILE A 90 -6.96 -16.47 9.92
N LYS A 91 -6.11 -15.68 10.59
CA LYS A 91 -4.95 -16.14 11.36
C LYS A 91 -5.31 -17.12 12.48
N ASP A 92 -6.44 -16.90 13.15
CA ASP A 92 -6.91 -17.77 14.23
C ASP A 92 -7.46 -19.08 13.69
N LYS A 93 -7.99 -19.06 12.47
CA LYS A 93 -8.53 -20.25 11.78
C LYS A 93 -7.43 -21.14 11.17
N TYR A 94 -6.33 -20.54 10.72
CA TYR A 94 -5.23 -21.25 10.02
C TYR A 94 -3.85 -20.86 10.55
N PRO A 95 -3.56 -21.04 11.85
CA PRO A 95 -2.29 -20.60 12.44
C PRO A 95 -1.06 -21.24 11.79
N GLU A 96 -1.18 -22.46 11.27
CA GLU A 96 -0.12 -23.18 10.54
C GLU A 96 0.30 -22.50 9.24
N CYS A 97 -0.60 -21.73 8.60
CA CYS A 97 -0.28 -20.97 7.39
C CYS A 97 0.56 -19.71 7.69
N PHE A 98 0.56 -19.24 8.95
CA PHE A 98 1.22 -18.01 9.37
C PHE A 98 2.40 -18.23 10.30
N THR A 99 2.80 -19.49 10.53
CA THR A 99 3.90 -19.84 11.45
C THR A 99 5.01 -20.60 10.73
N GLY A 100 6.24 -20.07 10.81
CA GLY A 100 7.42 -20.69 10.22
C GLY A 100 7.49 -20.59 8.68
N VAL A 101 8.36 -21.40 8.08
CA VAL A 101 8.63 -21.40 6.63
C VAL A 101 7.78 -22.45 5.87
N GLY A 102 7.20 -23.41 6.59
CA GLY A 102 6.46 -24.53 6.01
C GLY A 102 7.36 -25.59 5.35
N LYS A 103 6.74 -26.70 4.90
CA LYS A 103 7.39 -27.77 4.13
C LYS A 103 6.39 -28.40 3.15
N LEU A 104 6.76 -28.47 1.87
CA LEU A 104 5.97 -29.19 0.86
C LEU A 104 6.18 -30.71 1.05
N LYS A 105 5.14 -31.43 1.50
CA LYS A 105 5.26 -32.83 1.95
C LYS A 105 5.18 -33.89 0.83
N SER A 106 4.60 -33.54 -0.32
CA SER A 106 4.22 -34.52 -1.36
C SER A 106 4.99 -34.37 -2.67
N PHE A 107 6.08 -33.60 -2.67
CA PHE A 107 6.88 -33.35 -3.86
C PHE A 107 8.36 -33.33 -3.51
N GLN A 108 9.14 -34.08 -4.29
CA GLN A 108 10.59 -34.05 -4.24
C GLN A 108 11.11 -33.57 -5.59
N LEU A 109 11.74 -32.39 -5.59
CA LEU A 109 12.31 -31.83 -6.80
C LEU A 109 13.51 -32.67 -7.27
N GLN A 110 13.45 -33.14 -8.50
CA GLN A 110 14.61 -33.67 -9.21
C GLN A 110 15.19 -32.58 -10.09
N ILE A 111 16.46 -32.23 -9.84
CA ILE A 111 17.18 -31.25 -10.66
C ILE A 111 17.77 -32.00 -11.86
N PRO A 112 17.34 -31.72 -13.10
CA PRO A 112 17.87 -32.41 -14.27
C PRO A 112 19.29 -31.90 -14.55
N ILE A 113 20.28 -32.73 -14.25
CA ILE A 113 21.69 -32.49 -14.54
C ILE A 113 22.04 -33.27 -15.82
N ASP A 114 22.93 -32.73 -16.64
CA ASP A 114 23.43 -33.46 -17.79
C ASP A 114 24.38 -34.60 -17.36
N PRO A 115 24.10 -35.88 -17.68
CA PRO A 115 24.89 -37.01 -17.20
C PRO A 115 26.35 -37.01 -17.68
N ASP A 116 26.65 -36.30 -18.76
CA ASP A 116 28.00 -36.22 -19.33
C ASP A 116 28.89 -35.18 -18.63
N VAL A 117 28.34 -34.41 -17.67
CA VAL A 117 29.10 -33.36 -16.98
C VAL A 117 29.84 -33.92 -15.76
N GLU A 118 31.14 -33.62 -15.71
CA GLU A 118 31.98 -33.97 -14.57
C GLU A 118 31.73 -33.05 -13.35
N PRO A 119 31.71 -33.59 -12.12
CA PRO A 119 31.60 -32.79 -10.92
C PRO A 119 32.70 -31.76 -10.73
N VAL A 120 32.31 -30.51 -10.51
CA VAL A 120 33.23 -29.40 -10.28
C VAL A 120 33.33 -29.07 -8.79
N ILE A 121 34.56 -29.11 -8.27
CA ILE A 121 34.92 -28.61 -6.93
C ILE A 121 35.52 -27.22 -7.09
N GLN A 122 34.73 -26.19 -6.78
CA GLN A 122 35.26 -24.83 -6.76
C GLN A 122 36.02 -24.58 -5.45
N PRO A 123 37.13 -23.81 -5.49
CA PRO A 123 37.90 -23.51 -4.30
C PRO A 123 37.03 -22.75 -3.29
N MET A 124 36.90 -23.34 -2.10
CA MET A 124 36.08 -22.75 -1.04
C MET A 124 36.75 -21.48 -0.51
N ARG A 125 35.96 -20.43 -0.27
CA ARG A 125 36.45 -19.23 0.43
C ARG A 125 36.84 -19.59 1.87
N ARG A 126 37.76 -18.82 2.46
CA ARG A 126 38.29 -19.09 3.80
C ARG A 126 37.14 -19.23 4.81
N VAL A 127 36.96 -20.45 5.32
CA VAL A 127 36.01 -20.77 6.38
C VAL A 127 36.69 -20.57 7.74
N PRO A 128 36.01 -19.97 8.74
CA PRO A 128 36.49 -19.92 10.11
C PRO A 128 36.95 -21.29 10.61
N PHE A 129 38.07 -21.32 11.34
CA PHE A 129 38.77 -22.55 11.70
C PHE A 129 37.89 -23.56 12.45
N ASN A 130 37.07 -23.06 13.39
CA ASN A 130 36.13 -23.85 14.19
C ASN A 130 34.97 -24.51 13.41
N LEU A 131 34.78 -24.16 12.13
CA LEU A 131 33.71 -24.70 11.29
C LEU A 131 34.21 -25.67 10.20
N ARG A 132 35.52 -25.87 10.09
CA ARG A 132 36.12 -26.70 9.03
C ARG A 132 35.77 -28.18 9.16
N ASP A 133 35.69 -28.71 10.38
CA ASP A 133 35.42 -30.14 10.62
C ASP A 133 33.97 -30.54 10.31
N LYS A 134 33.06 -29.57 10.20
CA LYS A 134 31.65 -29.79 9.85
C LYS A 134 31.40 -29.80 8.34
N LEU A 135 32.44 -29.60 7.53
CA LEU A 135 32.29 -29.52 6.09
C LEU A 135 32.23 -30.94 5.47
N ALA A 136 31.13 -31.26 4.79
CA ALA A 136 30.99 -32.53 4.08
C ALA A 136 31.90 -32.58 2.85
N LYS A 137 32.58 -33.71 2.65
CA LYS A 137 33.36 -33.98 1.44
C LYS A 137 32.40 -34.43 0.33
N ASN A 138 32.08 -33.52 -0.58
CA ASN A 138 31.19 -33.78 -1.71
C ASN A 138 31.96 -33.63 -3.03
N GLN A 139 31.48 -34.30 -4.08
CA GLN A 139 32.03 -34.20 -5.44
C GLN A 139 31.73 -32.85 -6.10
N TRP A 140 30.67 -32.15 -5.65
CA TRP A 140 30.30 -30.80 -6.09
C TRP A 140 30.46 -29.83 -4.93
N VAL A 141 31.18 -28.73 -5.15
CA VAL A 141 31.37 -27.69 -4.13
C VAL A 141 31.26 -26.31 -4.76
N SER A 142 30.28 -25.54 -4.29
CA SER A 142 30.14 -24.11 -4.61
C SER A 142 30.58 -23.25 -3.42
N PRO A 143 31.29 -22.13 -3.65
CA PRO A 143 31.69 -21.24 -2.57
C PRO A 143 30.47 -20.51 -2.00
N VAL A 144 30.57 -20.15 -0.72
CA VAL A 144 29.55 -19.37 0.00
C VAL A 144 30.05 -17.94 0.20
N VAL A 145 29.16 -16.98 0.03
CA VAL A 145 29.37 -15.54 0.18
C VAL A 145 28.50 -15.02 1.32
N PHE A 146 29.09 -14.22 2.20
CA PHE A 146 28.41 -13.59 3.33
C PHE A 146 28.00 -12.18 2.94
N VAL A 147 26.71 -11.85 3.03
CA VAL A 147 26.18 -10.53 2.67
C VAL A 147 25.42 -9.93 3.87
N PRO A 148 25.82 -8.78 4.42
CA PRO A 148 25.09 -8.16 5.52
C PRO A 148 23.69 -7.71 5.08
N LYS A 149 22.68 -7.87 5.94
CA LYS A 149 21.35 -7.29 5.69
C LYS A 149 21.41 -5.77 5.87
N ARG A 150 20.60 -5.02 5.11
CA ARG A 150 20.60 -3.54 5.14
C ARG A 150 20.18 -2.94 6.49
N ALA A 151 19.46 -3.69 7.33
CA ALA A 151 18.81 -3.17 8.53
C ALA A 151 19.06 -4.07 9.77
N GLY A 152 20.32 -4.43 10.03
CA GLY A 152 20.71 -5.16 11.23
C GLY A 152 22.09 -5.79 11.14
N ASP A 153 22.50 -6.43 12.24
CA ASP A 153 23.77 -7.18 12.36
C ASP A 153 23.68 -8.61 11.75
N ASP A 154 22.52 -8.93 11.17
CA ASP A 154 22.26 -10.20 10.53
C ASP A 154 22.94 -10.34 9.16
N ILE A 155 23.38 -11.56 8.84
CA ILE A 155 24.06 -11.90 7.59
C ILE A 155 23.20 -12.87 6.74
N ARG A 156 23.29 -12.75 5.42
CA ARG A 156 22.77 -13.72 4.44
C ARG A 156 23.92 -14.61 3.95
N LEU A 157 23.70 -15.91 3.96
CA LEU A 157 24.56 -16.89 3.30
C LEU A 157 24.07 -17.08 1.86
N CYS A 158 24.88 -16.67 0.89
CA CYS A 158 24.57 -16.79 -0.53
C CYS A 158 25.53 -17.82 -1.15
N VAL A 159 25.01 -18.91 -1.70
CA VAL A 159 25.82 -19.89 -2.44
C VAL A 159 26.04 -19.38 -3.86
N ASP A 160 27.27 -19.38 -4.33
CA ASP A 160 27.60 -19.05 -5.72
C ASP A 160 27.29 -20.23 -6.64
N MET A 161 26.11 -20.19 -7.25
CA MET A 161 25.61 -21.24 -8.12
C MET A 161 26.01 -21.03 -9.59
N CYS A 162 26.88 -20.09 -9.94
CA CYS A 162 27.19 -19.77 -11.35
C CYS A 162 27.67 -21.01 -12.14
N GLN A 163 28.61 -21.77 -11.57
CA GLN A 163 29.10 -22.98 -12.20
C GLN A 163 28.03 -24.06 -12.25
N ALA A 164 27.43 -24.39 -11.10
CA ALA A 164 26.40 -25.42 -11.00
C ALA A 164 25.22 -25.15 -11.95
N ASN A 165 24.84 -23.89 -12.15
CA ASN A 165 23.75 -23.51 -13.07
C ASN A 165 24.08 -23.73 -14.55
N THR A 166 25.35 -23.90 -14.91
CA THR A 166 25.77 -24.24 -16.29
C THR A 166 25.45 -25.71 -16.59
N ASP A 167 25.50 -26.55 -15.56
CA ASP A 167 25.38 -28.02 -15.68
C ASP A 167 23.93 -28.50 -15.52
N VAL A 168 23.05 -27.61 -15.03
CA VAL A 168 21.61 -27.86 -14.88
C VAL A 168 20.88 -27.59 -16.19
N LYS A 169 20.15 -28.60 -16.68
CA LYS A 169 19.29 -28.48 -17.86
C LYS A 169 18.14 -27.51 -17.58
N ARG A 170 18.01 -26.50 -18.44
CA ARG A 170 16.94 -25.50 -18.34
C ARG A 170 15.59 -26.11 -18.66
N VAL A 171 14.76 -26.31 -17.64
CA VAL A 171 13.34 -26.66 -17.83
C VAL A 171 12.55 -25.38 -18.00
N ARG A 172 11.79 -25.27 -19.09
CA ARG A 172 10.86 -24.16 -19.32
C ARG A 172 9.46 -24.59 -18.87
N HIS A 173 8.98 -23.97 -17.80
CA HIS A 173 7.58 -24.03 -17.43
C HIS A 173 6.94 -22.69 -17.82
N PRO A 174 5.82 -22.67 -18.56
CA PRO A 174 5.13 -21.43 -18.85
C PRO A 174 4.64 -20.83 -17.53
N ILE A 175 5.05 -19.60 -17.25
CA ILE A 175 4.53 -18.80 -16.15
C ILE A 175 3.66 -17.75 -16.81
N SER A 176 2.39 -17.70 -16.45
CA SER A 176 1.46 -16.73 -17.00
C SER A 176 1.95 -15.31 -16.78
N THR A 177 1.74 -14.46 -17.78
CA THR A 177 2.05 -13.03 -17.66
C THR A 177 1.04 -12.34 -16.76
N ILE A 178 1.38 -11.13 -16.29
CA ILE A 178 0.46 -10.32 -15.48
C ILE A 178 -0.82 -10.02 -16.28
N ASP A 179 -0.71 -9.74 -17.57
CA ASP A 179 -1.86 -9.42 -18.42
C ASP A 179 -2.81 -10.63 -18.57
N GLU A 180 -2.25 -11.84 -18.75
CA GLU A 180 -3.04 -13.08 -18.78
C GLU A 180 -3.79 -13.31 -17.46
N LEU A 181 -3.10 -13.14 -16.33
CA LEU A 181 -3.72 -13.28 -15.00
C LEU A 181 -4.84 -12.25 -14.78
N LEU A 182 -4.64 -11.00 -15.23
CA LEU A 182 -5.65 -9.95 -15.09
C LEU A 182 -6.87 -10.18 -15.99
N GLN A 183 -6.68 -10.79 -17.16
CA GLN A 183 -7.80 -11.17 -18.03
C GLN A 183 -8.65 -12.29 -17.42
N GLU A 184 -8.05 -13.29 -16.77
CA GLU A 184 -8.78 -14.36 -16.09
C GLU A 184 -9.60 -13.87 -14.88
N MET A 185 -9.25 -12.71 -14.32
CA MET A 185 -9.93 -12.13 -13.15
C MET A 185 -11.16 -11.26 -13.51
N ASN A 186 -11.35 -10.90 -14.79
CA ASN A 186 -12.48 -10.07 -15.26
C ASN A 186 -13.64 -10.93 -15.77
#